data_AF-A0A523WPZ9-F1
#
_entry.id   AF-A0A523WPZ9-F1
#
_cell.length_a   1.000
_cell.length_b   1.000
_cell.length_c   1.000
_cell.angle_alpha   90.00
_cell.angle_beta   90.00
_cell.angle_gamma   90.00
#
_symmetry.space_group_name_H-M   'P 1'
#
loop_
_entity.id
_entity.type
_entity.pdbx_description
1 polymer ?
#
loop_
_entity_poly.entity_id
_entity_poly.type
_entity_poly.pdbx_seq_one_letter_code
_entity_poly.pdbx_strand_id
1 'polypeptide(L)'
;METKDKISQMDKDGSLLKAVLSDAAWVNVATILAFLVRFGGRIPAINFKAYLEIIPWITFVRVLTFYFAGLYEREDEEDGFHIFYSVFIAVTLGSVSIIALSFYLRTLPFPRTVFPISWAFNILLISTWHAYLFHQRQK
;
A
#
# COMPACT_ATOMS: atom_id res chain seq x y z
N MET A 1 25.00 -20.73 -19.52
CA MET A 1 24.01 -19.63 -19.74
C MET A 1 22.89 -19.75 -18.70
N GLU A 2 22.26 -20.93 -18.60
CA GLU A 2 21.19 -21.28 -17.64
C GLU A 2 21.46 -20.93 -16.15
N THR A 3 22.69 -21.10 -15.65
CA THR A 3 23.01 -20.81 -14.23
C THR A 3 23.02 -19.31 -13.91
N LYS A 4 23.44 -18.45 -14.85
CA LYS A 4 23.48 -16.99 -14.63
C LYS A 4 22.08 -16.39 -14.65
N ASP A 5 21.22 -16.89 -15.55
CA ASP A 5 19.82 -16.46 -15.63
C ASP A 5 19.05 -16.85 -14.37
N LYS A 6 19.29 -18.05 -13.84
CA LYS A 6 18.64 -18.54 -12.61
C LYS A 6 19.05 -17.75 -11.38
N ILE A 7 20.32 -17.35 -11.27
CA ILE A 7 20.83 -16.52 -10.16
C ILE A 7 20.26 -15.09 -10.25
N SER A 8 20.17 -14.52 -11.46
CA SER A 8 19.58 -13.20 -11.69
C SER A 8 18.08 -13.16 -11.37
N GLN A 9 17.32 -14.20 -11.74
CA GLN A 9 15.91 -14.31 -11.38
C GLN A 9 15.70 -14.43 -9.86
N MET A 10 16.51 -15.23 -9.16
CA MET A 10 16.41 -15.40 -7.71
C MET A 10 16.65 -14.09 -6.93
N ASP A 11 17.58 -13.26 -7.39
CA ASP A 11 17.84 -11.95 -6.78
C ASP A 11 16.68 -10.97 -7.01
N LYS A 12 16.10 -10.99 -8.22
CA LYS A 12 14.91 -10.20 -8.57
C LYS A 12 13.73 -10.56 -7.67
N ASP A 13 13.43 -11.85 -7.51
CA ASP A 13 12.33 -12.33 -6.67
C ASP A 13 12.53 -11.94 -5.20
N GLY A 14 13.76 -12.03 -4.69
CA GLY A 14 14.09 -11.61 -3.32
C GLY A 14 13.90 -10.11 -3.10
N SER A 15 14.20 -9.27 -4.08
CA SER A 15 13.95 -7.83 -4.00
C SER A 15 12.48 -7.48 -4.12
N LEU A 16 11.72 -8.17 -4.97
CA LEU A 16 10.28 -7.96 -5.12
C LEU A 16 9.56 -8.28 -3.83
N LEU A 17 9.91 -9.41 -3.20
CA LEU A 17 9.33 -9.80 -1.91
C LEU A 17 9.57 -8.72 -0.84
N LYS A 18 10.78 -8.18 -0.76
CA LYS A 18 11.10 -7.09 0.19
C LYS A 18 10.27 -5.84 -0.06
N ALA A 19 10.06 -5.45 -1.31
CA ALA A 19 9.24 -4.29 -1.67
C ALA A 19 7.78 -4.50 -1.26
N VAL A 20 7.20 -5.65 -1.62
CA VAL A 20 5.81 -6.02 -1.30
C VAL A 20 5.58 -6.05 0.22
N LEU A 21 6.50 -6.65 0.99
CA LEU A 21 6.40 -6.68 2.45
C LEU A 21 6.50 -5.29 3.08
N SER A 22 7.36 -4.44 2.53
CA SER A 22 7.50 -3.05 2.99
C SER A 22 6.23 -2.25 2.70
N ASP A 23 5.67 -2.38 1.51
CA ASP A 23 4.40 -1.72 1.13
C ASP A 23 3.25 -2.23 1.99
N ALA A 24 3.16 -3.54 2.23
CA ALA A 24 2.16 -4.10 3.15
C ALA A 24 2.28 -3.48 4.57
N ALA A 25 3.49 -3.31 5.09
CA ALA A 25 3.70 -2.64 6.37
C ALA A 25 3.23 -1.17 6.34
N TRP A 26 3.61 -0.41 5.32
CA TRP A 26 3.25 1.00 5.19
C TRP A 26 1.75 1.23 5.03
N VAL A 27 1.06 0.37 4.29
CA VAL A 27 -0.41 0.42 4.13
C VAL A 27 -1.13 0.26 5.47
N ASN A 28 -0.60 -0.62 6.32
CA ASN A 28 -1.13 -0.86 7.65
C ASN A 28 -0.82 0.30 8.60
N VAL A 29 0.40 0.83 8.56
CA VAL A 29 0.77 2.05 9.29
C VAL A 29 -0.15 3.22 8.90
N ALA A 30 -0.36 3.46 7.60
CA ALA A 30 -1.25 4.51 7.10
C ALA A 30 -2.68 4.37 7.64
N THR A 31 -3.18 3.13 7.72
CA THR A 31 -4.52 2.85 8.22
C THR A 31 -4.60 3.07 9.74
N ILE A 32 -3.60 2.62 10.51
CA ILE A 32 -3.51 2.87 11.95
C ILE A 32 -3.45 4.38 12.24
N LEU A 33 -2.64 5.13 11.49
CA LEU A 33 -2.59 6.60 11.60
C LEU A 33 -3.95 7.23 11.33
N ALA A 34 -4.69 6.74 10.34
CA ALA A 34 -6.04 7.20 10.06
C ALA A 34 -7.02 6.93 11.21
N PHE A 35 -6.91 5.80 11.89
CA PHE A 35 -7.66 5.52 13.12
C PHE A 35 -7.28 6.48 14.26
N LEU A 36 -5.98 6.73 14.46
CA LEU A 36 -5.49 7.64 15.49
C LEU A 36 -6.00 9.06 15.28
N VAL A 37 -5.94 9.57 14.04
CA VAL A 37 -6.50 10.89 13.68
C VAL A 37 -8.01 10.92 13.89
N ARG A 38 -8.72 9.86 13.47
CA ARG A 38 -10.20 9.82 13.57
C ARG A 38 -10.72 9.83 15.01
N PHE A 39 -10.02 9.17 15.93
CA PHE A 39 -10.44 8.99 17.31
C PHE A 39 -9.64 9.81 18.34
N GLY A 40 -8.77 10.72 17.90
CA GLY A 40 -7.92 11.51 18.79
C GLY A 40 -7.05 10.64 19.71
N GLY A 41 -6.55 9.51 19.19
CA GLY A 41 -5.71 8.57 19.93
C GLY A 41 -6.43 7.54 20.81
N ARG A 42 -7.77 7.61 20.99
CA ARG A 42 -8.53 6.62 21.79
C ARG A 42 -9.44 5.77 20.91
N ILE A 43 -8.91 4.69 20.34
CA ILE A 43 -9.64 3.82 19.41
C ILE A 43 -10.61 2.91 20.19
N PRO A 44 -11.94 2.96 19.93
CA PRO A 44 -12.88 2.02 20.53
C PRO A 44 -12.59 0.58 20.08
N ALA A 45 -12.60 -0.37 21.02
CA ALA A 45 -12.27 -1.78 20.76
C ALA A 45 -13.13 -2.40 19.64
N ILE A 46 -14.42 -2.00 19.55
CA ILE A 46 -15.34 -2.49 18.51
C ILE A 46 -14.91 -2.06 17.09
N ASN A 47 -14.34 -0.86 16.95
CA ASN A 47 -13.87 -0.35 15.66
C ASN A 47 -12.52 -0.97 15.29
N PHE A 48 -11.67 -1.20 16.30
CA PHE A 48 -10.39 -1.89 16.08
C PHE A 48 -10.58 -3.36 15.71
N LYS A 49 -11.57 -4.04 16.30
CA LYS A 49 -11.94 -5.41 15.89
C LYS A 49 -12.40 -5.45 14.43
N ALA A 50 -13.25 -4.52 14.02
CA ALA A 50 -13.66 -4.41 12.61
C ALA A 50 -12.48 -4.14 11.68
N TYR A 51 -11.46 -3.39 12.13
CA TYR A 51 -10.21 -3.23 11.39
C TYR A 51 -9.46 -4.56 11.23
N LEU A 52 -9.30 -5.35 12.30
CA LEU A 52 -8.61 -6.65 12.23
C LEU A 52 -9.30 -7.67 11.32
N GLU A 53 -10.61 -7.54 11.08
CA GLU A 53 -11.36 -8.39 10.15
C GLU A 53 -11.13 -7.99 8.68
N ILE A 54 -10.97 -6.69 8.40
CA ILE A 54 -10.83 -6.17 7.03
C ILE A 54 -9.36 -5.92 6.62
N ILE A 55 -8.42 -5.88 7.57
CA ILE A 55 -6.99 -5.60 7.31
C ILE A 55 -6.33 -6.51 6.25
N PRO A 56 -6.61 -7.83 6.18
CA PRO A 56 -5.97 -8.67 5.17
C PRO A 56 -6.49 -8.30 3.78
N TRP A 57 -7.77 -7.96 3.67
CA TRP A 57 -8.41 -7.52 2.44
C TRP A 57 -7.90 -6.15 1.99
N ILE A 58 -7.75 -5.20 2.92
CA ILE A 58 -7.15 -3.88 2.62
C ILE A 58 -5.75 -4.05 2.06
N THR A 59 -4.92 -4.84 2.73
CA THR A 59 -3.53 -5.06 2.34
C THR A 59 -3.46 -5.77 0.99
N PHE A 60 -4.25 -6.83 0.80
CA PHE A 60 -4.29 -7.59 -0.44
C PHE A 60 -4.69 -6.71 -1.64
N VAL A 61 -5.81 -5.98 -1.52
CA VAL A 61 -6.29 -5.09 -2.59
C VAL A 61 -5.24 -4.02 -2.90
N ARG A 62 -4.59 -3.46 -1.88
CA ARG A 62 -3.60 -2.41 -2.09
C ARG A 62 -2.33 -2.92 -2.78
N VAL A 63 -1.79 -4.05 -2.34
CA VAL A 63 -0.64 -4.69 -2.99
C VAL A 63 -0.97 -5.04 -4.44
N LEU A 64 -2.19 -5.53 -4.68
CA LEU A 64 -2.65 -5.86 -6.03
C LEU A 64 -2.75 -4.63 -6.93
N THR A 65 -3.26 -3.50 -6.43
CA THR A 65 -3.30 -2.27 -7.24
C THR A 65 -1.93 -1.67 -7.46
N PHE A 66 -1.00 -1.78 -6.50
CA PHE A 66 0.40 -1.38 -6.69
C PHE A 66 1.08 -2.21 -7.76
N TYR A 67 0.82 -3.53 -7.77
CA TYR A 67 1.30 -4.42 -8.81
C TYR A 67 0.82 -4.01 -10.20
N PHE A 68 -0.48 -3.79 -10.36
CA PHE A 68 -1.03 -3.38 -11.66
C PHE A 68 -0.64 -1.99 -12.11
N ALA A 69 -0.28 -1.11 -11.17
CA ALA A 69 0.22 0.22 -11.49
C ALA A 69 1.74 0.25 -11.76
N GLY A 70 2.39 -0.92 -11.82
CA GLY A 70 3.80 -1.02 -12.19
C GLY A 70 4.79 -0.65 -11.09
N LEU A 71 4.36 -0.40 -9.83
CA LEU A 71 5.24 0.08 -8.76
C LEU A 71 6.38 -0.89 -8.39
N TYR A 72 6.32 -2.14 -8.84
CA TYR A 72 7.37 -3.14 -8.62
C TYR A 72 8.22 -3.39 -9.87
N GLU A 73 7.82 -2.85 -11.01
CA GLU A 73 8.63 -2.89 -12.21
C GLU A 73 9.84 -1.97 -11.98
N ARG A 74 10.99 -2.41 -12.46
CA ARG A 74 12.24 -1.66 -12.36
C ARG A 74 12.46 -1.02 -13.71
N GLU A 75 11.85 0.13 -13.93
CA GLU A 75 12.20 0.96 -15.07
C GLU A 75 13.24 1.98 -14.62
N ASP A 76 14.40 1.96 -15.29
CA ASP A 76 15.56 2.77 -14.91
C ASP A 76 15.37 4.27 -15.26
N GLU A 77 14.23 4.64 -15.84
CA GLU A 77 13.91 5.97 -16.36
C GLU A 77 12.72 6.65 -15.62
N GLU A 78 12.30 6.15 -14.46
CA GLU A 78 11.17 6.75 -13.75
C GLU A 78 11.52 8.11 -13.13
N ASP A 79 10.81 9.17 -13.54
CA ASP A 79 10.81 10.47 -12.87
C ASP A 79 10.05 10.39 -11.54
N GLY A 80 10.45 11.15 -10.52
CA GLY A 80 9.77 11.19 -9.22
C GLY A 80 8.29 11.58 -9.33
N PHE A 81 7.93 12.38 -10.34
CA PHE A 81 6.54 12.70 -10.67
C PHE A 81 5.77 11.48 -11.20
N HIS A 82 6.41 10.63 -11.99
CA HIS A 82 5.83 9.39 -12.49
C HIS A 82 5.48 8.45 -11.33
N ILE A 83 6.41 8.26 -10.39
CA ILE A 83 6.20 7.47 -9.17
C ILE A 83 4.98 8.00 -8.40
N PHE A 84 4.93 9.31 -8.15
CA PHE A 84 3.81 9.91 -7.42
C PHE A 84 2.47 9.70 -8.15
N TYR A 85 2.44 9.87 -9.47
CA TYR A 85 1.23 9.70 -10.27
C TYR A 85 0.74 8.24 -10.27
N SER A 86 1.64 7.28 -10.44
CA SER A 86 1.34 5.85 -10.37
C SER A 86 0.82 5.45 -8.98
N VAL A 87 1.46 5.93 -7.91
CA VAL A 87 0.98 5.76 -6.52
C VAL A 87 -0.43 6.36 -6.37
N PHE A 88 -0.65 7.58 -6.86
CA PHE A 88 -1.93 8.27 -6.73
C PHE A 88 -3.08 7.48 -7.37
N ILE A 89 -2.88 6.98 -8.61
CA ILE A 89 -3.87 6.15 -9.30
C ILE A 89 -4.10 4.84 -8.54
N ALA A 90 -3.02 4.15 -8.17
CA ALA A 90 -3.10 2.85 -7.52
C ALA A 90 -3.79 2.91 -6.15
N VAL A 91 -3.49 3.94 -5.36
CA VAL A 91 -4.13 4.20 -4.07
C VAL A 91 -5.60 4.58 -4.26
N THR A 92 -5.91 5.39 -5.27
CA THR A 92 -7.30 5.80 -5.56
C THR A 92 -8.16 4.61 -5.97
N LEU A 93 -7.71 3.84 -6.96
CA LEU A 93 -8.41 2.63 -7.42
C LEU A 93 -8.56 1.61 -6.28
N GLY A 94 -7.47 1.35 -5.54
CA GLY A 94 -7.51 0.44 -4.40
C GLY A 94 -8.49 0.90 -3.32
N SER A 95 -8.59 2.21 -3.08
CA SER A 95 -9.54 2.76 -2.10
C SER A 95 -10.98 2.57 -2.54
N VAL A 96 -11.30 2.79 -3.82
CA VAL A 96 -12.64 2.51 -4.35
C VAL A 96 -12.99 1.02 -4.20
N SER A 97 -12.05 0.12 -4.54
CA SER A 97 -12.22 -1.32 -4.37
C SER A 97 -12.42 -1.73 -2.90
N ILE A 98 -11.63 -1.17 -1.98
CA ILE A 98 -11.76 -1.42 -0.53
C ILE A 98 -13.12 -0.91 -0.02
N ILE A 99 -13.56 0.26 -0.45
CA ILE A 99 -14.86 0.81 -0.07
C ILE A 99 -15.97 -0.13 -0.56
N ALA A 100 -15.96 -0.52 -1.84
CA ALA A 100 -16.92 -1.47 -2.41
C ALA A 100 -16.94 -2.80 -1.63
N LEU A 101 -15.76 -3.35 -1.32
CA LEU A 101 -15.62 -4.57 -0.54
C LEU A 101 -16.15 -4.40 0.90
N SER A 102 -15.93 -3.25 1.52
CA SER A 102 -16.42 -2.97 2.88
C SER A 102 -17.95 -2.98 2.96
N PHE A 103 -18.63 -2.49 1.90
CA PHE A 103 -20.08 -2.57 1.76
C PHE A 103 -20.55 -4.00 1.53
N TYR A 104 -19.85 -4.76 0.68
CA TYR A 104 -20.16 -6.17 0.43
C TYR A 104 -20.04 -7.03 1.70
N LEU A 105 -18.96 -6.88 2.45
CA LEU A 105 -18.70 -7.59 3.71
C LEU A 105 -19.56 -7.08 4.89
N ARG A 106 -20.37 -6.03 4.69
CA ARG A 106 -21.23 -5.42 5.72
C ARG A 106 -20.47 -5.10 7.02
N THR A 107 -19.30 -4.49 6.89
CA THR A 107 -18.45 -4.08 8.03
C THR A 107 -19.04 -2.86 8.75
N LEU A 108 -20.19 -3.06 9.41
CA LEU A 108 -20.98 -2.00 10.03
C LEU A 108 -20.23 -1.15 11.07
N PRO A 109 -19.30 -1.69 11.89
CA PRO A 109 -18.54 -0.88 12.83
C PRO A 109 -17.36 -0.12 12.21
N PHE A 110 -16.97 -0.41 10.96
CA PHE A 110 -15.80 0.26 10.38
C PHE A 110 -16.11 1.75 10.11
N PRO A 111 -15.31 2.69 10.65
CA PRO A 111 -15.62 4.11 10.52
C PRO A 111 -15.32 4.60 9.10
N ARG A 112 -16.35 5.10 8.39
CA ARG A 112 -16.26 5.45 6.95
C ARG A 112 -15.29 6.59 6.68
N THR A 113 -15.11 7.48 7.66
CA THR A 113 -14.11 8.56 7.65
C THR A 113 -12.66 8.06 7.69
N VAL A 114 -12.40 6.82 8.10
CA VAL A 114 -11.04 6.26 8.07
C VAL A 114 -10.58 6.02 6.63
N PHE A 115 -11.48 5.74 5.69
CA PHE A 115 -11.14 5.57 4.28
C PHE A 115 -10.44 6.79 3.65
N PRO A 116 -11.02 8.02 3.66
CA PRO A 116 -10.37 9.17 3.07
C PRO A 116 -9.09 9.59 3.81
N ILE A 117 -9.04 9.44 5.14
CA ILE A 117 -7.82 9.76 5.91
C ILE A 117 -6.71 8.75 5.57
N SER A 118 -7.03 7.45 5.49
CA SER A 118 -6.08 6.41 5.09
C SER A 118 -5.63 6.60 3.64
N TRP A 119 -6.51 7.01 2.72
CA TRP A 119 -6.17 7.36 1.35
C TRP A 119 -5.07 8.43 1.30
N ALA A 120 -5.24 9.53 2.04
CA ALA A 120 -4.24 10.60 2.12
C ALA A 120 -2.90 10.10 2.70
N PHE A 121 -2.92 9.36 3.81
CA PHE A 121 -1.69 8.80 4.39
C PHE A 121 -1.00 7.79 3.47
N ASN A 122 -1.75 6.98 2.73
CA ASN A 122 -1.17 6.02 1.79
C ASN A 122 -0.46 6.74 0.64
N ILE A 123 -1.07 7.78 0.06
CA ILE A 123 -0.41 8.57 -0.99
C ILE A 123 0.91 9.13 -0.45
N LEU A 124 0.89 9.76 0.73
CA LEU A 124 2.08 10.38 1.31
C LEU A 124 3.17 9.35 1.64
N LEU A 125 2.84 8.28 2.36
CA LEU A 125 3.83 7.32 2.85
C LEU A 125 4.42 6.47 1.72
N ILE A 126 3.58 5.97 0.81
CA ILE A 126 4.03 5.11 -0.29
C ILE A 126 4.82 5.93 -1.32
N SER A 127 4.38 7.13 -1.68
CA SER A 127 5.16 7.99 -2.59
C SER A 127 6.52 8.33 -2.00
N THR A 128 6.57 8.69 -0.71
CA THR A 128 7.84 9.00 -0.02
C THR A 128 8.76 7.78 0.04
N TRP A 129 8.22 6.61 0.35
CA TRP A 129 8.99 5.36 0.40
C TRP A 129 9.56 4.96 -0.96
N HIS A 130 8.74 4.98 -2.01
CA HIS A 130 9.19 4.63 -3.37
C HIS A 130 10.16 5.66 -3.94
N ALA A 131 9.93 6.95 -3.71
CA ALA A 131 10.88 8.00 -4.07
C ALA A 131 12.23 7.86 -3.32
N TYR A 132 12.19 7.45 -2.05
CA TYR A 132 13.40 7.17 -1.28
C TYR A 132 14.18 5.96 -1.84
N LEU A 133 13.48 4.87 -2.17
CA LEU A 133 14.09 3.71 -2.82
C LEU A 133 14.73 4.07 -4.16
N PHE A 134 14.06 4.92 -4.95
CA PHE A 134 14.60 5.44 -6.20
C PHE A 134 15.89 6.24 -5.96
N HIS A 135 15.88 7.17 -5.00
CA HIS A 135 17.06 7.98 -4.69
C HIS A 135 18.24 7.15 -4.17
N GLN A 136 17.99 6.05 -3.45
CA GLN A 136 19.06 5.13 -3.05
C GLN A 136 19.67 4.35 -4.21
N ARG A 137 18.92 4.09 -5.29
CA ARG A 137 19.44 3.37 -6.47
C ARG A 137 20.32 4.23 -7.37
N GLN A 138 20.19 5.56 -7.30
CA GLN A 138 21.00 6.49 -8.09
C GLN A 138 22.35 6.86 -7.45
N LYS A 139 22.65 6.36 -6.24
CA LYS A 139 23.94 6.56 -5.54
C LYS A 139 24.81 5.33 -5.64
#